data_AF-A0A8S1AP57-F1
#
_entry.id   AF-A0A8S1AP57-F1
#
_cell.length_a   1.000
_cell.length_b   1.000
_cell.length_c   1.000
_cell.angle_alpha   90.00
_cell.angle_beta   90.00
_cell.angle_gamma   90.00
#
_symmetry.space_group_name_H-M   'P 1'
#
loop_
_entity.id
_entity.type
_entity.pdbx_description
1 polymer ?
#
loop_
_entity_poly.entity_id
_entity_poly.type
_entity_poly.pdbx_seq_one_letter_code
_entity_poly.pdbx_strand_id
1 'polypeptide(L)'
;MTKSLTAEQEKIVNTLTDTEELMTKSKVNLKKCPKSRLTKGYIQSRIQCVEEYWKVFTSSHQQLTMITPRDKRNVVPYFENDVYSETEDLDLSFAG
;
A
#
# COMPACT_ATOMS: atom_id res chain seq x y z
N MET A 1 -11.63 -28.04 -2.96
CA MET A 1 -10.59 -27.59 -2.02
C MET A 1 -10.66 -26.07 -1.96
N THR A 2 -10.98 -25.50 -0.81
CA THR A 2 -10.98 -24.05 -0.62
C THR A 2 -9.52 -23.58 -0.73
N LYS A 3 -9.25 -22.68 -1.69
CA LYS A 3 -7.96 -22.00 -1.78
C LYS A 3 -7.77 -21.20 -0.50
N SER A 4 -6.85 -21.59 0.37
CA SER A 4 -6.57 -20.88 1.62
C SER A 4 -5.11 -20.42 1.62
N LEU A 5 -4.90 -19.19 2.06
CA LEU A 5 -3.57 -18.64 2.32
C LEU A 5 -2.89 -19.42 3.44
N THR A 6 -1.55 -19.46 3.41
CA THR A 6 -0.79 -19.84 4.61
C THR A 6 -0.86 -18.72 5.64
N ALA A 7 -0.63 -19.05 6.92
CA ALA A 7 -0.60 -18.04 7.99
C ALA A 7 0.45 -16.93 7.73
N GLU A 8 1.57 -17.27 7.10
CA GLU A 8 2.61 -16.31 6.72
C GLU A 8 2.14 -15.38 5.60
N GLN A 9 1.51 -15.94 4.55
CA GLN A 9 0.92 -15.13 3.48
C GLN A 9 -0.18 -14.21 4.01
N GLU A 10 -1.05 -14.71 4.89
CA GLU A 10 -2.12 -13.91 5.50
C GLU A 10 -1.55 -12.73 6.29
N LYS A 11 -0.50 -12.95 7.09
CA LYS A 11 0.18 -11.87 7.81
C LYS A 11 0.73 -10.79 6.88
N ILE A 12 1.37 -11.19 5.78
CA ILE A 12 1.93 -10.24 4.81
C ILE A 12 0.82 -9.51 4.06
N VAL A 13 -0.25 -10.21 3.65
CA VAL A 13 -1.42 -9.61 3.01
C VAL A 13 -2.08 -8.58 3.92
N ASN A 14 -2.27 -8.90 5.21
CA ASN A 14 -2.81 -7.93 6.17
C ASN A 14 -1.93 -6.68 6.29
N THR A 15 -0.60 -6.86 6.31
CA THR A 15 0.35 -5.74 6.32
C THR A 15 0.22 -4.86 5.07
N LEU A 16 0.06 -5.48 3.89
CA LEU A 16 -0.16 -4.79 2.62
C LEU A 16 -1.48 -4.00 2.65
N THR A 17 -2.58 -4.63 3.05
CA THR A 17 -3.91 -3.99 3.17
C THR A 17 -3.88 -2.81 4.14
N ASP A 18 -3.32 -2.99 5.34
CA ASP A 18 -3.25 -1.93 6.35
C ASP A 18 -2.43 -0.74 5.84
N THR A 19 -1.32 -1.01 5.14
CA THR A 19 -0.44 0.03 4.62
C THR A 19 -1.08 0.77 3.42
N GLU A 20 -1.73 0.05 2.52
CA GLU A 20 -2.55 0.64 1.44
C GLU A 20 -3.63 1.57 2.00
N GLU A 21 -4.36 1.13 3.04
CA GLU A 21 -5.37 1.96 3.70
C GLU A 21 -4.76 3.25 4.28
N LEU A 22 -3.57 3.19 4.89
CA LEU A 22 -2.87 4.36 5.42
C LEU A 22 -2.48 5.35 4.32
N MET A 23 -2.01 4.85 3.17
CA MET A 23 -1.70 5.68 2.00
C MET A 23 -2.97 6.34 1.43
N THR A 24 -4.05 5.57 1.31
CA THR A 24 -5.34 6.05 0.81
C THR A 24 -5.93 7.12 1.72
N LYS A 25 -5.95 6.86 3.03
CA LYS A 25 -6.37 7.85 4.05
C LYS A 25 -5.48 9.09 3.99
N SER A 26 -4.17 8.93 3.75
CA SER A 26 -3.25 10.04 3.62
C SER A 26 -3.62 10.98 2.47
N LYS A 27 -4.03 10.43 1.32
CA LYS A 27 -4.44 11.20 0.13
C LYS A 27 -5.76 11.90 0.35
N VAL A 28 -6.75 11.17 0.87
CA VAL A 28 -8.09 11.71 1.17
C VAL A 28 -7.98 12.87 2.15
N ASN A 29 -7.19 12.71 3.21
CA ASN A 29 -6.99 13.74 4.22
C ASN A 29 -6.25 14.97 3.68
N LEU A 30 -5.25 14.78 2.80
CA LEU A 30 -4.58 15.90 2.15
C LEU A 30 -5.55 16.68 1.24
N LYS A 31 -6.35 15.98 0.42
CA LYS A 31 -7.38 16.57 -0.45
C LYS A 31 -8.47 17.33 0.32
N LYS A 32 -8.86 16.82 1.49
CA LYS A 32 -9.88 17.44 2.37
C LYS A 32 -9.31 18.53 3.28
N CYS A 33 -8.00 18.73 3.31
CA CYS A 33 -7.37 19.70 4.21
C CYS A 33 -7.76 21.14 3.81
N PRO A 34 -8.26 21.97 4.74
CA PRO A 34 -8.55 23.38 4.46
C PRO A 34 -7.30 24.10 3.94
N LYS A 35 -7.47 25.02 2.96
CA LYS A 35 -6.35 25.77 2.36
C LYS A 35 -5.49 26.51 3.39
N SER A 36 -6.08 26.99 4.48
CA SER A 36 -5.38 27.65 5.58
C SER A 36 -4.39 26.74 6.33
N ARG A 37 -4.56 25.41 6.24
CA ARG A 37 -3.70 24.40 6.88
C ARG A 37 -2.68 23.77 5.92
N LEU A 38 -2.78 24.03 4.61
CA LEU A 38 -1.85 23.54 3.59
C LEU A 38 -0.56 24.36 3.57
N THR A 39 0.17 24.36 4.68
CA THR A 39 1.50 24.97 4.76
C THR A 39 2.54 24.06 4.11
N LYS A 40 3.67 24.63 3.67
CA LYS A 40 4.79 23.86 3.12
C LYS A 40 5.26 22.75 4.08
N GLY A 41 5.36 23.08 5.37
CA GLY A 41 5.75 22.12 6.40
C GLY A 41 4.74 20.98 6.55
N TYR A 42 3.44 21.29 6.55
CA TYR A 42 2.40 20.26 6.60
C TYR A 42 2.49 19.34 5.39
N ILE A 43 2.56 19.89 4.18
CA ILE A 43 2.67 19.09 2.95
C ILE A 43 3.91 18.20 2.99
N GLN A 44 5.07 18.74 3.37
CA GLN A 44 6.31 17.97 3.48
C GLN A 44 6.20 16.79 4.46
N SER A 45 5.63 17.02 5.65
CA SER A 45 5.44 15.95 6.62
C SER A 45 4.48 14.87 6.10
N ARG A 46 3.46 15.25 5.32
CA ARG A 46 2.55 14.28 4.71
C ARG A 46 3.21 13.44 3.63
N ILE A 47 4.05 14.06 2.79
CA ILE A 47 4.85 13.33 1.79
C ILE A 47 5.78 12.35 2.49
N GLN A 48 6.51 12.78 3.52
CA GLN A 48 7.41 11.91 4.29
C GLN A 48 6.68 10.70 4.90
N CYS A 49 5.50 10.91 5.48
CA CYS A 49 4.70 9.78 5.99
C CYS A 49 4.31 8.79 4.89
N VAL A 50 3.92 9.28 3.70
CA VAL A 50 3.57 8.41 2.57
C VAL A 50 4.79 7.65 2.06
N GLU A 51 5.95 8.29 1.96
CA GLU A 51 7.21 7.63 1.58
C GLU A 51 7.58 6.48 2.55
N GLU A 52 7.32 6.66 3.86
CA GLU A 52 7.53 5.61 4.86
C GLU A 52 6.56 4.45 4.67
N TYR A 53 5.27 4.73 4.41
CA TYR A 53 4.28 3.70 4.11
C TYR A 53 4.63 2.93 2.83
N TRP A 54 5.06 3.64 1.78
CA TRP A 54 5.44 3.00 0.52
C TRP A 54 6.62 2.04 0.67
N LYS A 55 7.62 2.39 1.50
CA LYS A 55 8.73 1.47 1.83
C LYS A 55 8.24 0.20 2.53
N VAL A 56 7.29 0.32 3.45
CA VAL A 56 6.69 -0.84 4.14
C VAL A 56 5.91 -1.69 3.14
N PHE A 57 5.12 -1.07 2.27
CA PHE A 57 4.31 -1.76 1.27
C PHE A 57 5.18 -2.52 0.26
N THR A 58 6.19 -1.87 -0.33
CA THR A 58 7.09 -2.49 -1.32
C THR A 58 7.93 -3.62 -0.71
N SER A 59 8.41 -3.47 0.53
CA SER A 59 9.09 -4.54 1.27
C SER A 59 8.16 -5.73 1.52
N SER A 60 6.91 -5.47 1.92
CA SER A 60 5.91 -6.53 2.15
C SER A 60 5.53 -7.23 0.85
N HIS A 61 5.42 -6.50 -0.27
CA HIS A 61 5.21 -7.06 -1.60
C HIS A 61 6.34 -8.02 -1.97
N GLN A 62 7.59 -7.59 -1.80
CA GLN A 62 8.77 -8.42 -2.05
C GLN A 62 8.71 -9.72 -1.24
N GLN A 63 8.45 -9.63 0.08
CA GLN A 63 8.30 -10.80 0.93
C GLN A 63 7.21 -11.76 0.42
N LEU A 64 6.03 -11.24 0.07
CA LEU A 64 4.92 -12.06 -0.45
C LEU A 64 5.30 -12.75 -1.76
N THR A 65 5.98 -12.03 -2.67
CA THR A 65 6.42 -12.59 -3.96
C THR A 65 7.50 -13.65 -3.82
N MET A 66 8.35 -13.58 -2.79
CA MET A 66 9.38 -14.58 -2.50
C MET A 66 8.77 -15.90 -2.01
N ILE A 67 7.72 -15.84 -1.19
CA ILE A 67 7.06 -17.03 -0.63
C ILE A 67 5.89 -17.53 -1.48
N THR A 68 5.50 -16.80 -2.53
CA THR A 68 4.37 -17.14 -3.39
C THR A 68 4.83 -17.35 -4.84
N PRO A 69 5.00 -18.62 -5.27
CA PRO A 69 5.30 -18.97 -6.65
C PRO A 69 4.31 -18.33 -7.64
N ARG A 70 4.80 -17.95 -8.83
CA ARG A 70 4.01 -17.21 -9.82
C ARG A 70 2.72 -17.96 -10.22
N ASP A 71 2.78 -19.28 -10.36
CA ASP A 71 1.64 -20.16 -10.68
C ASP A 71 0.61 -20.28 -9.55
N LYS A 72 0.95 -19.83 -8.34
CA LYS A 72 0.07 -19.81 -7.17
C LYS A 72 -0.48 -18.43 -6.84
N ARG A 73 -0.09 -17.37 -7.56
CA ARG A 73 -0.55 -16.00 -7.25
C ARG A 73 -2.06 -15.80 -7.43
N ASN A 74 -2.69 -16.57 -8.31
CA ASN A 74 -4.14 -16.58 -8.55
C ASN A 74 -4.99 -17.14 -7.40
N VAL A 75 -4.39 -17.41 -6.24
CA VAL A 75 -5.09 -17.81 -5.02
C VAL A 75 -4.95 -16.77 -3.92
N VAL A 76 -4.21 -15.69 -4.18
CA VAL A 76 -3.96 -14.59 -3.26
C VAL A 76 -4.68 -13.34 -3.79
N PRO A 77 -5.74 -12.87 -3.13
CA PRO A 77 -6.54 -11.73 -3.61
C PRO A 77 -5.71 -10.48 -3.94
N TYR A 78 -4.64 -10.22 -3.18
CA TYR A 78 -3.69 -9.14 -3.44
C TYR A 78 -3.14 -9.13 -4.88
N PHE A 79 -2.79 -10.30 -5.43
CA PHE A 79 -2.29 -10.39 -6.81
C PHE A 79 -3.41 -10.43 -7.84
N GLU A 80 -4.57 -10.99 -7.51
CA GLU A 80 -5.73 -11.07 -8.41
C GLU A 80 -6.33 -9.68 -8.67
N ASN A 81 -6.35 -8.83 -7.65
CA ASN A 81 -6.91 -7.48 -7.72
C ASN A 81 -5.89 -6.41 -8.14
N ASP A 82 -4.70 -6.81 -8.59
CA ASP A 82 -3.63 -5.90 -9.03
C ASP A 82 -3.29 -4.76 -8.03
N VAL A 83 -3.40 -5.05 -6.73
CA VAL A 83 -3.33 -4.05 -5.64
C VAL A 83 -1.99 -3.30 -5.67
N TYR A 84 -0.91 -3.95 -6.10
CA TYR A 84 0.39 -3.29 -6.22
C TYR A 84 0.33 -2.09 -7.18
N SER A 85 -0.20 -2.28 -8.39
CA SER A 85 -0.25 -1.23 -9.40
C SER A 85 -1.17 -0.08 -8.99
N GLU A 86 -2.34 -0.39 -8.39
CA GLU A 86 -3.22 0.65 -7.85
C GLU A 86 -2.56 1.47 -6.73
N THR A 87 -1.77 0.81 -5.87
CA THR A 87 -1.06 1.47 -4.78
C THR A 87 0.16 2.25 -5.28
N GLU A 88 0.81 1.80 -6.36
CA GLU A 88 1.91 2.51 -7.01
C GLU A 88 1.42 3.82 -7.65
N ASP A 89 0.30 3.78 -8.38
CA ASP A 89 -0.34 4.99 -8.92
C ASP A 89 -0.74 5.97 -7.80
N LEU A 90 -1.15 5.44 -6.65
CA LEU A 90 -1.42 6.23 -5.47
C LEU A 90 -0.16 6.93 -4.94
N ASP A 91 0.96 6.23 -4.78
CA ASP A 91 2.25 6.80 -4.35
C ASP A 91 2.75 7.88 -5.31
N LEU A 92 2.78 7.57 -6.61
CA LEU A 92 3.21 8.50 -7.66
C LEU A 92 2.38 9.78 -7.67
N SER A 93 1.10 9.72 -7.26
CA SER A 93 0.24 10.90 -7.15
C SER A 93 0.61 11.88 -6.03
N PHE A 94 1.54 11.52 -5.13
CA PHE A 94 2.12 12.43 -4.13
C PHE A 94 3.47 13.02 -4.55
N ALA A 95 4.15 12.42 -5.52
CA ALA A 95 5.48 12.84 -5.97
C ALA A 95 5.45 13.96 -7.02
N GLY A 96 4.27 14.36 -7.50
CA GLY A 96 4.04 15.47 -8.45
C GLY A 96 3.44 16.71 -7.80
#